data_AF-A0A534TXI6-F1
#
_entry.id   AF-A0A534TXI6-F1
#
_cell.length_a   1.000
_cell.length_b   1.000
_cell.length_c   1.000
_cell.angle_alpha   90.00
_cell.angle_beta   90.00
_cell.angle_gamma   90.00
#
_symmetry.space_group_name_H-M   'P 1'
#
loop_
_entity.id
_entity.type
_entity.pdbx_description
1 polymer ?
#
loop_
_entity_poly.entity_id
_entity_poly.type
_entity_poly.pdbx_seq_one_letter_code
_entity_poly.pdbx_strand_id
1 'polypeptide(L)'
;MLRAPGHAGRRILVVTPPVDADIKGGYARNSAVRVTRLLGKGKGPGPGLVVAVALGALVAGALALRLGSAPQTTSPAAVRSPAVAASPLAAAPPLAAAPTSSPPGAPVPPGAPGRGAASQHDLTTLEVPPKLRLLVVAPHPDDESLAAGGLMQQVLEKGGRVHVVFMTSGDGYPEAVALATGHRQPTAVDYRGFGELRRAEALVALEHYHILPVSVTFLGFPDGGLQEIWRRGPHVPAYQSPYTHDDRPPYPEAFNPHAGYTSHELINQISHLVALADPDWIAVPIPVDMHPDHCATFTFLLAALKSLAAEPGGDSKIPDRLLTYLVHDGWWPPPPSVPGPLPLPPVTFPPARWYSLPLDAAQIDAKLAALESHGTQAAMMDRLFRALARPNEIFAVVERPDFARLKPGEPPCGPELRHAEPGPQPAVVESPRQPAPTPTPADAERHARVR
;
A
#
# COMPACT_ATOMS: atom_id res chain seq x y z
N MET A 1 25.15 -41.88 -12.40
CA MET A 1 24.80 -41.70 -10.98
C MET A 1 23.81 -40.55 -10.87
N LEU A 2 22.65 -40.86 -10.30
CA LEU A 2 21.63 -40.02 -9.64
C LEU A 2 20.91 -38.86 -10.37
N ARG A 3 19.58 -38.90 -10.18
CA ARG A 3 18.47 -38.05 -10.64
C ARG A 3 18.30 -36.77 -9.79
N ALA A 4 17.61 -35.77 -10.35
CA ALA A 4 16.46 -35.11 -9.72
C ALA A 4 15.45 -34.60 -10.80
N PRO A 5 14.14 -34.46 -10.50
CA PRO A 5 13.07 -34.47 -11.52
C PRO A 5 12.25 -33.16 -11.67
N GLY A 6 11.72 -32.93 -12.88
CA GLY A 6 10.32 -32.54 -13.13
C GLY A 6 9.86 -31.11 -12.85
N HIS A 7 9.87 -30.25 -13.88
CA HIS A 7 8.92 -29.14 -13.99
C HIS A 7 7.92 -29.44 -15.11
N ALA A 8 6.71 -29.85 -14.72
CA ALA A 8 5.57 -29.89 -15.62
C ALA A 8 5.12 -28.44 -15.86
N GLY A 9 5.33 -27.95 -17.09
CA GLY A 9 4.88 -26.62 -17.48
C GLY A 9 3.38 -26.44 -17.28
N ARG A 10 3.00 -25.57 -16.33
CA ARG A 10 1.62 -25.09 -16.20
C ARG A 10 1.33 -24.14 -17.37
N ARG A 11 0.29 -24.45 -18.13
CA ARG A 11 -0.25 -23.54 -19.15
C ARG A 11 -1.17 -22.55 -18.46
N ILE A 12 -0.79 -21.29 -18.46
CA ILE A 12 -1.60 -20.18 -17.95
C ILE A 12 -2.66 -19.87 -19.01
N LEU A 13 -3.93 -19.86 -18.61
CA LEU A 13 -5.04 -19.37 -19.43
C LEU A 13 -5.24 -17.90 -19.10
N VAL A 14 -4.63 -17.01 -19.89
CA VAL A 14 -4.94 -15.58 -19.83
C VAL A 14 -6.20 -15.35 -20.66
N VAL A 15 -7.28 -14.94 -20.01
CA VAL A 15 -8.52 -14.52 -20.68
C VAL A 15 -8.45 -13.02 -20.85
N THR A 16 -8.10 -12.56 -22.05
CA THR A 16 -8.28 -11.15 -22.43
C THR A 16 -9.67 -10.96 -23.04
N PRO A 17 -10.47 -9.97 -22.60
CA PRO A 17 -11.65 -9.58 -23.36
C PRO A 17 -11.22 -9.00 -24.72
N PRO A 18 -12.01 -9.18 -25.79
CA PRO A 18 -11.68 -8.62 -27.08
C PRO A 18 -11.72 -7.09 -27.00
N VAL A 19 -10.63 -6.46 -27.43
CA VAL A 19 -10.56 -5.04 -27.72
C VAL A 19 -11.26 -4.81 -29.06
N ASP A 20 -12.10 -3.78 -29.10
CA ASP A 20 -12.94 -3.26 -30.21
C ASP A 20 -14.39 -3.75 -30.29
N ALA A 21 -15.32 -2.91 -29.81
CA ALA A 21 -16.51 -2.50 -30.57
C ALA A 21 -17.23 -1.31 -29.90
N ASP A 22 -17.15 -0.15 -30.56
CA ASP A 22 -18.11 0.96 -30.64
C ASP A 22 -19.48 0.70 -29.96
N ILE A 23 -19.73 1.29 -28.79
CA ILE A 23 -21.03 1.20 -28.10
C ILE A 23 -21.88 2.43 -28.43
N LYS A 24 -22.58 2.36 -29.56
CA LYS A 24 -23.87 3.05 -29.74
C LYS A 24 -25.01 2.07 -29.45
N GLY A 25 -25.61 2.23 -28.26
CA GLY A 25 -27.01 1.92 -27.99
C GLY A 25 -27.49 0.46 -28.10
N GLY A 26 -28.01 -0.06 -26.99
CA GLY A 26 -29.02 -1.11 -27.00
C GLY A 26 -28.54 -2.48 -26.52
N TYR A 27 -29.22 -2.97 -25.48
CA TYR A 27 -29.17 -4.32 -24.93
C TYR A 27 -28.81 -5.42 -25.95
N ALA A 28 -27.74 -6.18 -25.68
CA ALA A 28 -27.52 -7.49 -26.28
C ALA A 28 -27.07 -8.52 -25.22
N ARG A 29 -27.77 -9.65 -25.24
CA ARG A 29 -27.67 -10.82 -24.37
C ARG A 29 -26.52 -11.75 -24.81
N ASN A 30 -26.05 -12.57 -23.88
CA ASN A 30 -25.29 -13.82 -24.07
C ASN A 30 -24.02 -13.74 -24.94
N SER A 31 -22.89 -13.42 -24.32
CA SER A 31 -21.57 -13.68 -24.90
C SER A 31 -21.18 -15.14 -24.68
N ALA A 32 -21.30 -15.97 -25.73
CA ALA A 32 -20.73 -17.30 -25.77
C ALA A 32 -19.19 -17.21 -25.89
N VAL A 33 -18.47 -17.84 -24.97
CA VAL A 33 -17.00 -17.92 -24.99
C VAL A 33 -16.57 -18.84 -26.12
N ARG A 34 -15.87 -18.30 -27.13
CA ARG A 34 -15.28 -19.08 -28.23
C ARG A 34 -13.88 -19.53 -27.83
N VAL A 35 -13.75 -20.79 -27.41
CA VAL A 35 -12.45 -21.42 -27.13
C VAL A 35 -11.76 -21.77 -28.46
N THR A 36 -10.71 -21.04 -28.82
CA THR A 36 -9.88 -21.37 -29.99
C THR A 36 -8.67 -22.19 -29.53
N ARG A 37 -8.61 -23.47 -29.93
CA ARG A 37 -7.51 -24.38 -29.59
C ARG A 37 -6.29 -24.06 -30.46
N LEU A 38 -5.21 -23.54 -29.86
CA LEU A 38 -3.89 -23.50 -30.51
C LEU A 38 -3.32 -24.93 -30.57
N LEU A 39 -3.35 -25.54 -31.75
CA LEU A 39 -2.76 -26.86 -32.02
C LEU A 39 -1.25 -26.71 -32.26
N GLY A 40 -0.44 -26.94 -31.23
CA GLY A 40 0.97 -27.29 -31.40
C GLY A 40 1.12 -28.74 -31.85
N LYS A 41 1.84 -28.98 -32.95
CA LYS A 41 2.14 -30.33 -33.47
C LYS A 41 2.96 -31.12 -32.42
N GLY A 42 2.34 -32.14 -31.82
CA GLY A 42 3.00 -33.15 -31.01
C GLY A 42 2.21 -34.46 -31.07
N LYS A 43 2.84 -35.55 -31.52
CA LYS A 43 2.25 -36.88 -31.67
C LYS A 43 2.00 -37.55 -30.31
N GLY A 44 0.82 -38.14 -30.13
CA GLY A 44 0.54 -39.15 -29.08
C GLY A 44 -0.83 -39.00 -28.40
N PRO A 45 -1.67 -40.05 -28.30
CA PRO A 45 -2.99 -39.98 -27.68
C PRO A 45 -2.94 -40.32 -26.18
N GLY A 46 -3.68 -39.58 -25.36
CA GLY A 46 -3.87 -39.84 -23.91
C GLY A 46 -5.02 -38.98 -23.35
N PRO A 47 -5.76 -39.46 -22.34
CA PRO A 47 -7.21 -39.32 -22.26
C PRO A 47 -7.69 -37.93 -21.82
N GLY A 48 -8.86 -37.55 -22.33
CA GLY A 48 -9.49 -36.25 -22.13
C GLY A 48 -9.93 -36.00 -20.69
N LEU A 49 -9.62 -34.81 -20.20
CA LEU A 49 -10.23 -34.25 -19.00
C LEU A 49 -11.61 -33.68 -19.39
N VAL A 50 -12.67 -34.33 -18.93
CA VAL A 50 -14.03 -33.78 -18.97
C VAL A 50 -14.19 -32.90 -17.74
N VAL A 51 -14.26 -31.58 -17.92
CA VAL A 51 -14.68 -30.66 -16.86
C VAL A 51 -16.16 -30.34 -17.09
N ALA A 52 -17.02 -30.91 -16.25
CA ALA A 52 -18.41 -30.53 -16.15
C ALA A 52 -18.51 -29.32 -15.22
N VAL A 53 -18.94 -28.17 -15.75
CA VAL A 53 -19.30 -27.00 -14.93
C VAL A 53 -20.80 -27.05 -14.71
N ALA A 54 -21.22 -27.33 -13.48
CA ALA A 54 -22.61 -27.19 -13.05
C ALA A 54 -22.89 -25.71 -12.74
N LEU A 55 -23.67 -25.04 -13.59
CA LEU A 55 -24.31 -23.76 -13.23
C LEU A 55 -25.60 -24.06 -12.45
N GLY A 56 -25.55 -23.84 -11.15
CA GLY A 56 -26.76 -23.76 -10.31
C GLY A 56 -27.27 -22.33 -10.31
N ALA A 57 -28.35 -22.07 -11.04
CA ALA A 57 -29.14 -20.84 -10.94
C ALA A 57 -30.31 -21.08 -9.98
N LEU A 58 -30.43 -20.25 -8.94
CA LEU A 58 -31.64 -20.13 -8.14
C LEU A 58 -32.19 -18.71 -8.32
N VAL A 59 -33.17 -18.60 -9.21
CA VAL A 59 -34.00 -17.41 -9.40
C VAL A 59 -35.27 -17.62 -8.57
N ALA A 60 -35.51 -16.76 -7.59
CA ALA A 60 -36.84 -16.58 -7.00
C ALA A 60 -37.38 -15.24 -7.51
N GLY A 61 -38.36 -15.32 -8.40
CA GLY A 61 -39.08 -14.16 -8.91
C GLY A 61 -40.21 -13.73 -7.97
N ALA A 62 -40.46 -12.43 -7.94
CA ALA A 62 -41.78 -11.88 -7.64
C ALA A 62 -42.06 -10.76 -8.64
N LEU A 63 -42.92 -11.09 -9.59
CA LEU A 63 -43.51 -10.24 -10.61
C LEU A 63 -44.61 -9.38 -9.97
N ALA A 64 -44.55 -8.07 -10.16
CA ALA A 64 -45.71 -7.20 -9.96
C ALA A 64 -45.83 -6.23 -11.14
N LEU A 65 -46.82 -6.48 -11.98
CA LEU A 65 -47.27 -5.61 -13.07
C LEU A 65 -47.77 -4.27 -12.51
N ARG A 66 -47.37 -3.16 -13.12
CA ARG A 66 -48.26 -2.00 -13.28
C ARG A 66 -48.16 -1.39 -14.67
N LEU A 67 -49.35 -1.12 -15.18
CA LEU A 67 -49.69 -0.69 -16.52
C LEU A 67 -49.12 0.68 -16.87
N GLY A 68 -48.86 0.87 -18.15
CA GLY A 68 -48.28 2.09 -18.70
C GLY A 68 -49.26 3.22 -18.96
N SER A 69 -48.67 4.33 -19.39
CA SER A 69 -49.26 5.33 -20.29
C SER A 69 -48.16 6.31 -20.70
N ALA A 70 -47.92 6.42 -22.00
CA ALA A 70 -47.23 7.51 -22.69
C ALA A 70 -48.04 7.80 -23.98
N PRO A 71 -47.80 8.89 -24.74
CA PRO A 71 -47.13 10.14 -24.42
C PRO A 71 -48.02 11.37 -24.73
N GLN A 72 -47.56 12.59 -24.39
CA GLN A 72 -48.00 13.78 -25.13
C GLN A 72 -46.79 14.56 -25.64
N THR A 73 -46.85 14.80 -26.94
CA THR A 73 -45.95 15.55 -27.79
C THR A 73 -46.31 17.03 -27.77
N THR A 74 -45.36 17.91 -27.45
CA THR A 74 -45.36 19.29 -27.96
C THR A 74 -43.93 19.81 -28.05
N SER A 75 -43.57 20.31 -29.23
CA SER A 75 -42.39 21.12 -29.55
C SER A 75 -42.82 22.04 -30.72
N PRO A 76 -42.14 23.16 -31.05
CA PRO A 76 -41.12 23.92 -30.34
C PRO A 76 -41.48 25.42 -30.19
N ALA A 77 -40.79 26.13 -29.31
CA ALA A 77 -40.66 27.59 -29.41
C ALA A 77 -39.19 27.97 -29.23
N ALA A 78 -38.62 28.51 -30.31
CA ALA A 78 -37.33 29.18 -30.30
C ALA A 78 -37.40 30.45 -29.43
N VAL A 79 -36.28 30.85 -28.84
CA VAL A 79 -35.65 32.18 -28.97
C VAL A 79 -34.58 32.40 -27.88
N ARG A 80 -33.35 32.63 -28.37
CA ARG A 80 -32.23 33.45 -27.86
C ARG A 80 -31.37 32.97 -26.69
N SER A 81 -30.14 32.62 -27.07
CA SER A 81 -28.90 32.73 -26.29
C SER A 81 -28.69 34.12 -25.68
N PRO A 82 -27.88 34.17 -24.61
CA PRO A 82 -26.79 35.13 -24.58
C PRO A 82 -25.43 34.49 -24.27
N ALA A 83 -24.46 34.95 -25.07
CA ALA A 83 -23.05 35.22 -24.76
C ALA A 83 -22.30 34.35 -23.74
N VAL A 84 -21.37 33.59 -24.31
CA VAL A 84 -20.13 33.10 -23.71
C VAL A 84 -19.36 34.25 -23.06
N ALA A 85 -19.12 34.13 -21.75
CA ALA A 85 -18.03 34.83 -21.07
C ALA A 85 -16.99 33.79 -20.69
N ALA A 86 -15.92 33.73 -21.48
CA ALA A 86 -14.72 32.97 -21.15
C ALA A 86 -13.99 33.68 -20.00
N SER A 87 -13.93 33.05 -18.84
CA SER A 87 -12.94 33.40 -17.81
C SER A 87 -11.76 32.44 -17.92
N PRO A 88 -10.51 32.93 -17.86
CA PRO A 88 -9.34 32.13 -18.12
C PRO A 88 -9.11 31.12 -16.98
N LEU A 89 -8.90 29.86 -17.36
CA LEU A 89 -8.25 28.87 -16.50
C LEU A 89 -6.89 29.44 -16.08
N ALA A 90 -6.73 29.73 -14.79
CA ALA A 90 -5.42 29.86 -14.20
C ALA A 90 -4.81 28.45 -14.13
N ALA A 91 -3.95 28.15 -15.09
CA ALA A 91 -3.10 26.97 -15.06
C ALA A 91 -2.25 27.00 -13.79
N ALA A 92 -2.39 25.97 -12.95
CA ALA A 92 -1.42 25.70 -11.90
C ALA A 92 -0.06 25.39 -12.57
N PRO A 93 1.06 25.97 -12.11
CA PRO A 93 2.34 25.73 -12.72
C PRO A 93 2.78 24.28 -12.47
N PRO A 94 3.53 23.66 -13.41
CA PRO A 94 4.13 22.36 -13.16
C PRO A 94 5.14 22.49 -12.01
N LEU A 95 5.07 21.58 -11.03
CA LEU A 95 6.14 21.37 -10.06
C LEU A 95 7.37 20.88 -10.84
N ALA A 96 8.26 21.82 -11.14
CA ALA A 96 9.55 21.53 -11.75
C ALA A 96 10.37 20.68 -10.78
N ALA A 97 10.78 19.50 -11.24
CA ALA A 97 11.87 18.75 -10.64
C ALA A 97 13.12 19.63 -10.64
N ALA A 98 13.61 19.99 -9.45
CA ALA A 98 14.89 20.66 -9.32
C ALA A 98 16.03 19.67 -9.64
N PRO A 99 17.01 20.04 -10.49
CA PRO A 99 18.19 19.20 -10.71
C PRO A 99 19.16 19.42 -9.55
N THR A 100 19.36 18.43 -8.68
CA THR A 100 20.48 18.42 -7.73
C THR A 100 21.64 17.65 -8.34
N SER A 101 22.46 18.33 -9.15
CA SER A 101 23.83 17.89 -9.41
C SER A 101 24.68 18.24 -8.19
N SER A 102 25.12 17.23 -7.44
CA SER A 102 26.21 17.40 -6.46
C SER A 102 27.55 17.11 -7.16
N PRO A 103 28.57 17.97 -7.01
CA PRO A 103 29.92 17.70 -7.54
C PRO A 103 30.65 16.66 -6.67
N PRO A 104 31.67 15.95 -7.21
CA PRO A 104 32.37 14.91 -6.47
C PRO A 104 33.48 15.49 -5.58
N GLY A 105 33.59 14.95 -4.36
CA GLY A 105 34.86 14.82 -3.64
C GLY A 105 35.26 15.95 -2.68
N ALA A 106 35.05 15.72 -1.39
CA ALA A 106 35.94 16.19 -0.33
C ALA A 106 36.14 15.06 0.70
N PRO A 107 37.37 14.80 1.18
CA PRO A 107 37.63 13.69 2.10
C PRO A 107 37.17 14.03 3.52
N VAL A 108 36.47 13.09 4.16
CA VAL A 108 36.09 13.14 5.58
C VAL A 108 37.32 12.78 6.43
N PRO A 109 37.70 13.55 7.46
CA PRO A 109 38.84 13.24 8.32
C PRO A 109 38.49 12.09 9.29
N PRO A 110 39.46 11.24 9.70
CA PRO A 110 39.20 10.15 10.62
C PRO A 110 39.27 10.65 12.07
N GLY A 111 38.28 10.27 12.87
CA GLY A 111 38.40 10.24 14.34
C GLY A 111 37.52 11.23 15.09
N ALA A 112 36.34 10.77 15.50
CA ALA A 112 35.72 11.18 16.75
C ALA A 112 35.16 9.93 17.44
N PRO A 113 35.37 9.75 18.76
CA PRO A 113 35.03 8.52 19.47
C PRO A 113 33.51 8.36 19.59
N GLY A 114 33.05 7.13 19.40
CA GLY A 114 31.64 6.76 19.40
C GLY A 114 30.90 7.25 20.64
N ARG A 115 29.86 8.05 20.41
CA ARG A 115 28.79 8.26 21.39
C ARG A 115 27.74 7.20 21.11
N GLY A 116 27.38 6.47 22.17
CA GLY A 116 26.66 5.20 22.14
C GLY A 116 25.51 5.16 21.15
N ALA A 117 25.67 4.31 20.14
CA ALA A 117 24.53 3.71 19.46
C ALA A 117 23.67 3.04 20.53
N ALA A 118 22.37 3.35 20.56
CA ALA A 118 21.41 2.44 21.15
C ALA A 118 21.68 1.07 20.48
N SER A 119 22.07 0.08 21.27
CA SER A 119 22.48 -1.22 20.76
C SER A 119 21.35 -1.81 19.92
N GLN A 120 21.70 -2.38 18.76
CA GLN A 120 20.82 -3.06 17.80
C GLN A 120 20.09 -4.31 18.37
N HIS A 121 19.96 -4.45 19.69
CA HIS A 121 19.55 -5.65 20.42
C HIS A 121 18.22 -5.53 21.19
N ASP A 122 17.50 -4.40 21.12
CA ASP A 122 16.38 -4.13 22.05
C ASP A 122 14.98 -4.10 21.40
N LEU A 123 14.82 -4.62 20.17
CA LEU A 123 13.49 -4.85 19.62
C LEU A 123 12.85 -6.06 20.29
N THR A 124 11.67 -5.86 20.87
CA THR A 124 10.87 -6.98 21.39
C THR A 124 10.41 -7.84 20.23
N THR A 125 10.53 -9.16 20.35
CA THR A 125 10.03 -10.09 19.32
C THR A 125 8.51 -10.01 19.23
N LEU A 126 7.98 -9.85 18.02
CA LEU A 126 6.56 -9.96 17.75
C LEU A 126 6.19 -11.44 17.62
N GLU A 127 5.29 -11.91 18.48
CA GLU A 127 4.79 -13.29 18.45
C GLU A 127 3.39 -13.33 17.83
N VAL A 128 3.24 -14.01 16.69
CA VAL A 128 1.94 -14.20 16.04
C VAL A 128 1.12 -15.24 16.83
N PRO A 129 -0.06 -14.91 17.37
CA PRO A 129 -0.90 -15.87 18.08
C PRO A 129 -1.58 -16.85 17.12
N PRO A 130 -1.97 -18.05 17.60
CA PRO A 130 -2.69 -19.01 16.77
C PRO A 130 -4.07 -18.49 16.37
N LYS A 131 -4.51 -18.84 15.15
CA LYS A 131 -5.83 -18.48 14.60
C LYS A 131 -6.10 -16.97 14.49
N LEU A 132 -5.07 -16.13 14.45
CA LEU A 132 -5.19 -14.67 14.29
C LEU A 132 -5.97 -14.32 13.02
N ARG A 133 -6.88 -13.35 13.11
CA ARG A 133 -7.53 -12.69 11.98
C ARG A 133 -6.79 -11.38 11.70
N LEU A 134 -6.01 -11.36 10.63
CA LEU A 134 -5.24 -10.21 10.19
C LEU A 134 -5.94 -9.49 9.04
N LEU A 135 -6.10 -8.18 9.17
CA LEU A 135 -6.42 -7.30 8.05
C LEU A 135 -5.17 -6.49 7.69
N VAL A 136 -4.72 -6.56 6.44
CA VAL A 136 -3.63 -5.70 5.93
C VAL A 136 -4.26 -4.60 5.10
N VAL A 137 -4.00 -3.34 5.45
CA VAL A 137 -4.48 -2.15 4.72
C VAL A 137 -3.29 -1.48 4.06
N ALA A 138 -3.13 -1.77 2.77
CA ALA A 138 -2.02 -1.31 1.93
C ALA A 138 -2.45 -0.10 1.08
N PRO A 139 -1.69 1.02 1.08
CA PRO A 139 -1.97 2.15 0.21
C PRO A 139 -1.94 1.76 -1.28
N HIS A 140 -0.90 1.06 -1.72
CA HIS A 140 -0.69 0.66 -3.11
C HIS A 140 -0.38 -0.85 -3.25
N PRO A 141 -0.55 -1.42 -4.47
CA PRO A 141 -0.11 -2.77 -4.81
C PRO A 141 1.42 -2.93 -4.75
N ASP A 142 1.94 -3.54 -3.67
CA ASP A 142 3.36 -3.83 -3.32
C ASP A 142 3.61 -3.61 -1.83
N ASP A 143 2.97 -2.61 -1.23
CA ASP A 143 3.09 -2.23 0.18
C ASP A 143 2.79 -3.40 1.14
N GLU A 144 1.84 -4.28 0.79
CA GLU A 144 1.49 -5.44 1.58
C GLU A 144 2.67 -6.42 1.72
N SER A 145 3.42 -6.60 0.63
CA SER A 145 4.57 -7.48 0.56
C SER A 145 5.82 -6.79 1.12
N LEU A 146 5.99 -5.50 0.87
CA LEU A 146 7.10 -4.70 1.41
C LEU A 146 7.10 -4.76 2.95
N ALA A 147 5.93 -4.58 3.55
CA ALA A 147 5.80 -4.44 4.98
C ALA A 147 5.47 -5.73 5.74
N ALA A 148 4.59 -6.57 5.20
CA ALA A 148 3.91 -7.62 5.97
C ALA A 148 3.90 -9.00 5.27
N GLY A 149 4.74 -9.23 4.26
CA GLY A 149 4.84 -10.52 3.57
C GLY A 149 5.13 -11.69 4.50
N GLY A 150 6.05 -11.51 5.45
CA GLY A 150 6.38 -12.51 6.47
C GLY A 150 5.29 -12.67 7.53
N LEU A 151 4.71 -11.55 7.98
CA LEU A 151 3.56 -11.57 8.90
C LEU A 151 2.38 -12.36 8.33
N MET A 152 2.01 -12.14 7.07
CA MET A 152 0.92 -12.86 6.42
C MET A 152 1.19 -14.37 6.36
N GLN A 153 2.43 -14.77 6.02
CA GLN A 153 2.84 -16.18 6.02
C GLN A 153 2.68 -16.82 7.40
N GLN A 154 3.21 -16.18 8.45
CA GLN A 154 3.13 -16.71 9.81
C GLN A 154 1.69 -16.80 10.35
N VAL A 155 0.82 -15.86 9.99
CA VAL A 155 -0.60 -15.93 10.35
C VAL A 155 -1.26 -17.16 9.75
N LEU A 156 -1.02 -17.44 8.46
CA LEU A 156 -1.61 -18.58 7.77
C LEU A 156 -1.04 -19.91 8.28
N GLU A 157 0.27 -20.00 8.51
CA GLU A 157 0.93 -21.17 9.10
C GLU A 157 0.35 -21.54 10.47
N LYS A 158 -0.02 -20.54 11.27
CA LYS A 158 -0.63 -20.73 12.60
C LYS A 158 -2.16 -20.89 12.55
N GLY A 159 -2.72 -21.20 11.38
CA GLY A 159 -4.14 -21.46 11.18
C GLY A 159 -5.04 -20.23 11.28
N GLY A 160 -4.46 -19.04 11.15
CA GLY A 160 -5.15 -17.77 11.07
C GLY A 160 -5.75 -17.49 9.69
N ARG A 161 -6.23 -16.27 9.50
CA ARG A 161 -6.78 -15.79 8.24
C ARG A 161 -6.22 -14.40 7.95
N VAL A 162 -5.97 -14.14 6.67
CA VAL A 162 -5.51 -12.85 6.19
C VAL A 162 -6.53 -12.32 5.20
N HIS A 163 -6.87 -11.04 5.32
CA HIS A 163 -7.56 -10.27 4.31
C HIS A 163 -6.72 -9.05 3.95
N VAL A 164 -6.53 -8.78 2.66
CA VAL A 164 -5.72 -7.65 2.17
C VAL A 164 -6.63 -6.64 1.49
N VAL A 165 -6.53 -5.38 1.91
CA VAL A 165 -7.25 -4.25 1.33
C VAL A 165 -6.25 -3.28 0.73
N PHE A 166 -6.39 -3.03 -0.56
CA PHE A 166 -5.66 -2.00 -1.27
C PHE A 166 -6.50 -0.74 -1.37
N MET A 167 -5.97 0.38 -0.87
CA MET A 167 -6.64 1.68 -0.91
C MET A 167 -6.74 2.19 -2.34
N THR A 168 -5.64 2.09 -3.10
CA THR A 168 -5.53 2.52 -4.49
C THR A 168 -5.17 1.34 -5.39
N SER A 169 -5.18 1.56 -6.70
CA SER A 169 -4.63 0.60 -7.68
C SER A 169 -3.21 0.95 -8.14
N GLY A 170 -2.58 1.95 -7.52
CA GLY A 170 -1.22 2.37 -7.87
C GLY A 170 -1.08 2.97 -9.28
N ASP A 171 -2.15 3.61 -9.76
CA ASP A 171 -2.32 4.13 -11.12
C ASP A 171 -1.78 5.55 -11.31
N GLY A 172 -1.12 6.13 -10.31
CA GLY A 172 -0.76 7.55 -10.23
C GLY A 172 0.75 7.79 -10.19
N TYR A 173 1.55 6.90 -10.81
CA TYR A 173 3.00 7.00 -10.87
C TYR A 173 3.50 7.28 -12.31
N PRO A 174 3.63 8.56 -12.73
CA PRO A 174 3.89 8.94 -14.12
C PRO A 174 5.13 8.28 -14.73
N GLU A 175 6.23 8.20 -13.99
CA GLU A 175 7.47 7.61 -14.47
C GLU A 175 7.33 6.11 -14.72
N ALA A 176 6.65 5.39 -13.82
CA ALA A 176 6.39 3.96 -13.98
C ALA A 176 5.41 3.68 -15.11
N VAL A 177 4.37 4.50 -15.27
CA VAL A 177 3.42 4.39 -16.38
C VAL A 177 4.13 4.66 -17.71
N ALA A 178 4.97 5.70 -17.78
CA ALA A 178 5.75 6.01 -18.97
C ALA A 178 6.72 4.89 -19.33
N LEU A 179 7.34 4.25 -18.33
CA LEU A 179 8.23 3.10 -18.53
C LEU A 179 7.46 1.88 -19.04
N ALA A 180 6.33 1.54 -18.42
CA ALA A 180 5.54 0.36 -18.75
C ALA A 180 4.83 0.47 -20.12
N THR A 181 4.41 1.68 -20.50
CA THR A 181 3.70 1.93 -21.77
C THR A 181 4.63 2.37 -22.90
N GLY A 182 5.81 2.91 -22.59
CA GLY A 182 6.69 3.58 -23.56
C GLY A 182 6.21 4.98 -23.96
N HIS A 183 5.10 5.48 -23.39
CA HIS A 183 4.56 6.81 -23.69
C HIS A 183 5.24 7.88 -22.84
N ARG A 184 5.95 8.81 -23.48
CA ARG A 184 6.62 9.94 -22.76
C ARG A 184 5.65 10.88 -22.05
N GLN A 185 4.40 10.94 -22.51
CA GLN A 185 3.33 11.70 -21.90
C GLN A 185 2.13 10.75 -21.74
N PRO A 186 2.06 10.01 -20.62
CA PRO A 186 0.96 9.08 -20.39
C PRO A 186 -0.40 9.77 -20.40
N THR A 187 -1.38 9.11 -21.00
CA THR A 187 -2.77 9.54 -21.05
C THR A 187 -3.57 8.93 -19.89
N ALA A 188 -4.79 9.44 -19.65
CA ALA A 188 -5.69 8.84 -18.67
C ALA A 188 -6.00 7.35 -18.92
N VAL A 189 -5.99 6.90 -20.18
CA VAL A 189 -6.17 5.48 -20.51
C VAL A 189 -4.95 4.66 -20.09
N ASP A 190 -3.75 5.21 -20.26
CA ASP A 190 -2.50 4.57 -19.85
C ASP A 190 -2.47 4.36 -18.33
N TYR A 191 -2.85 5.39 -17.56
CA TYR A 191 -2.93 5.28 -16.09
C TYR A 191 -3.95 4.22 -15.64
N ARG A 192 -5.16 4.21 -16.22
CA ARG A 192 -6.16 3.17 -15.92
C ARG A 192 -5.63 1.77 -16.23
N GLY A 193 -5.04 1.57 -17.41
CA GLY A 193 -4.45 0.30 -17.82
C GLY A 193 -3.29 -0.13 -16.92
N PHE A 194 -2.49 0.83 -16.44
CA PHE A 194 -1.41 0.58 -15.49
C PHE A 194 -1.94 0.12 -14.13
N GLY A 195 -3.01 0.73 -13.62
CA GLY A 195 -3.66 0.25 -12.40
C GLY A 195 -4.24 -1.16 -12.53
N GLU A 196 -4.85 -1.50 -13.68
CA GLU A 196 -5.29 -2.89 -13.93
C GLU A 196 -4.13 -3.88 -13.91
N LEU A 197 -2.99 -3.51 -14.52
CA LEU A 197 -1.78 -4.32 -14.48
C LEU A 197 -1.28 -4.51 -13.05
N ARG A 198 -1.17 -3.45 -12.25
CA ARG A 198 -0.73 -3.54 -10.85
C ARG A 198 -1.69 -4.34 -9.96
N ARG A 199 -2.99 -4.26 -10.19
CA ARG A 199 -3.97 -5.13 -9.51
C ARG A 199 -3.71 -6.60 -9.80
N ALA A 200 -3.44 -6.94 -11.06
CA ALA A 200 -3.10 -8.30 -11.46
C ALA A 200 -1.76 -8.76 -10.85
N GLU A 201 -0.75 -7.89 -10.82
CA GLU A 201 0.55 -8.15 -10.19
C GLU A 201 0.41 -8.43 -8.69
N ALA A 202 -0.38 -7.63 -7.95
CA ALA A 202 -0.66 -7.90 -6.54
C ALA A 202 -1.34 -9.25 -6.29
N LEU A 203 -2.27 -9.66 -7.15
CA LEU A 203 -2.90 -10.97 -7.01
C LEU A 203 -1.90 -12.12 -7.24
N VAL A 204 -0.95 -11.95 -8.16
CA VAL A 204 0.15 -12.91 -8.37
C VAL A 204 1.12 -12.90 -7.20
N ALA A 205 1.48 -11.73 -6.68
CA ALA A 205 2.35 -11.59 -5.51
C ALA A 205 1.77 -12.31 -4.29
N LEU A 206 0.48 -12.12 -4.02
CA LEU A 206 -0.23 -12.74 -2.90
C LEU A 206 -0.40 -14.28 -3.03
N GLU A 207 -0.32 -14.83 -4.24
CA GLU A 207 -0.33 -16.29 -4.45
C GLU A 207 0.90 -16.98 -3.82
N HIS A 208 2.05 -16.30 -3.76
CA HIS A 208 3.26 -16.82 -3.10
C HIS A 208 3.06 -17.05 -1.59
N TYR A 209 2.12 -16.34 -0.97
CA TYR A 209 1.72 -16.54 0.42
C TYR A 209 0.47 -17.42 0.57
N HIS A 210 -0.02 -17.99 -0.53
CA HIS A 210 -1.26 -18.78 -0.58
C HIS A 210 -2.53 -17.99 -0.22
N ILE A 211 -2.51 -16.67 -0.42
CA ILE A 211 -3.70 -15.82 -0.25
C ILE A 211 -4.53 -15.89 -1.53
N LEU A 212 -5.78 -16.30 -1.40
CA LEU A 212 -6.70 -16.42 -2.53
C LEU A 212 -7.29 -15.06 -2.91
N PRO A 213 -7.66 -14.82 -4.19
CA PRO A 213 -8.25 -13.55 -4.62
C PRO A 213 -9.53 -13.14 -3.85
N VAL A 214 -10.27 -14.09 -3.28
CA VAL A 214 -11.46 -13.82 -2.45
C VAL A 214 -11.12 -13.13 -1.12
N SER A 215 -9.87 -13.23 -0.67
CA SER A 215 -9.35 -12.56 0.53
C SER A 215 -8.66 -11.24 0.20
N VAL A 216 -8.90 -10.69 -1.00
CA VAL A 216 -8.28 -9.45 -1.47
C VAL A 216 -9.39 -8.49 -1.89
N THR A 217 -9.23 -7.21 -1.55
CA THR A 217 -10.18 -6.17 -1.92
C THR A 217 -9.43 -4.95 -2.40
N PHE A 218 -9.85 -4.40 -3.54
CA PHE A 218 -9.35 -3.12 -4.04
C PHE A 218 -10.45 -2.08 -3.85
N LEU A 219 -10.16 -1.00 -3.11
CA LEU A 219 -11.11 0.12 -2.99
C LEU A 219 -11.13 0.98 -4.26
N GLY A 220 -9.98 1.05 -4.95
CA GLY A 220 -9.85 1.75 -6.23
C GLY A 220 -9.88 3.28 -6.10
N PHE A 221 -9.57 3.82 -4.92
CA PHE A 221 -9.37 5.26 -4.75
C PHE A 221 -8.11 5.72 -5.51
N PRO A 222 -7.99 7.02 -5.85
CA PRO A 222 -6.96 7.47 -6.77
C PRO A 222 -5.60 7.54 -6.08
N ASP A 223 -4.60 6.93 -6.71
CA ASP A 223 -3.20 7.05 -6.31
C ASP A 223 -2.72 8.52 -6.36
N GLY A 224 -2.01 8.93 -5.32
CA GLY A 224 -1.61 10.30 -5.02
C GLY A 224 -2.73 11.21 -4.51
N GLY A 225 -3.94 10.68 -4.35
CA GLY A 225 -5.14 11.47 -4.03
C GLY A 225 -5.66 11.36 -2.60
N LEU A 226 -5.20 10.38 -1.80
CA LEU A 226 -5.84 10.10 -0.50
C LEU A 226 -5.67 11.28 0.47
N GLN A 227 -4.47 11.86 0.54
CA GLN A 227 -4.23 13.03 1.38
C GLN A 227 -5.10 14.23 0.99
N GLU A 228 -5.27 14.46 -0.31
CA GLU A 228 -6.11 15.54 -0.82
C GLU A 228 -7.58 15.33 -0.42
N ILE A 229 -8.07 14.10 -0.57
CA ILE A 229 -9.43 13.72 -0.19
C ILE A 229 -9.65 13.97 1.31
N TRP A 230 -8.68 13.62 2.15
CA TRP A 230 -8.74 13.91 3.60
C TRP A 230 -8.79 15.41 3.87
N ARG A 231 -7.88 16.19 3.26
CA ARG A 231 -7.76 17.63 3.50
C ARG A 231 -9.01 18.41 3.11
N ARG A 232 -9.71 18.00 2.05
CA ARG A 232 -10.96 18.63 1.62
C ARG A 232 -12.13 18.34 2.56
N GLY A 233 -12.05 17.28 3.37
CA GLY A 233 -13.07 16.87 4.30
C GLY A 233 -14.31 16.20 3.66
N PRO A 234 -15.34 15.89 4.46
CA PRO A 234 -16.46 15.05 4.02
C PRO A 234 -17.56 15.78 3.22
N HIS A 235 -17.59 17.11 3.20
CA HIS A 235 -18.71 17.91 2.64
C HIS A 235 -18.38 18.60 1.31
N VAL A 236 -17.49 18.02 0.50
CA VAL A 236 -17.08 18.56 -0.80
C VAL A 236 -17.46 17.62 -1.94
N PRO A 237 -17.54 18.11 -3.20
CA PRO A 237 -17.63 17.23 -4.37
C PRO A 237 -16.50 16.21 -4.43
N ALA A 238 -16.75 15.10 -5.12
CA ALA A 238 -15.75 14.07 -5.35
C ALA A 238 -14.46 14.66 -5.93
N TYR A 239 -13.33 14.21 -5.39
CA TYR A 239 -12.02 14.54 -5.93
C TYR A 239 -11.89 13.97 -7.34
N GLN A 240 -11.29 14.71 -8.27
CA GLN A 240 -10.98 14.23 -9.60
C GLN A 240 -9.49 13.94 -9.69
N SER A 241 -9.12 12.71 -10.07
CA SER A 241 -7.72 12.33 -10.24
C SER A 241 -7.06 13.17 -11.34
N PRO A 242 -5.86 13.74 -11.11
CA PRO A 242 -5.11 14.44 -12.16
C PRO A 242 -4.58 13.49 -13.23
N TYR A 243 -4.51 12.18 -12.94
CA TYR A 243 -3.94 11.16 -13.82
C TYR A 243 -5.02 10.51 -14.69
N THR A 244 -6.03 9.91 -14.06
CA THR A 244 -7.10 9.19 -14.78
C THR A 244 -8.25 10.09 -15.20
N HIS A 245 -8.35 11.29 -14.63
CA HIS A 245 -9.49 12.22 -14.79
C HIS A 245 -10.83 11.67 -14.28
N ASP A 246 -10.83 10.56 -13.55
CA ASP A 246 -12.02 10.00 -12.92
C ASP A 246 -12.25 10.60 -11.54
N ASP A 247 -13.53 10.65 -11.14
CA ASP A 247 -13.99 11.06 -9.81
C ASP A 247 -14.53 9.88 -8.98
N ARG A 248 -14.34 8.67 -9.47
CA ARG A 248 -14.77 7.37 -8.91
C ARG A 248 -13.87 6.25 -9.44
N PRO A 249 -13.81 5.07 -8.79
CA PRO A 249 -12.98 3.97 -9.26
C PRO A 249 -13.29 3.61 -10.73
N PRO A 250 -12.31 3.63 -11.65
CA PRO A 250 -12.52 3.23 -13.04
C PRO A 250 -12.55 1.70 -13.22
N TYR A 251 -12.43 0.95 -12.13
CA TYR A 251 -12.23 -0.49 -12.10
C TYR A 251 -13.54 -1.21 -11.73
N PRO A 252 -14.09 -2.07 -12.62
CA PRO A 252 -15.37 -2.74 -12.36
C PRO A 252 -15.39 -3.61 -11.11
N GLU A 253 -14.26 -4.20 -10.72
CA GLU A 253 -14.13 -5.06 -9.54
C GLU A 253 -13.59 -4.32 -8.31
N ALA A 254 -13.58 -2.98 -8.32
CA ALA A 254 -13.44 -2.21 -7.09
C ALA A 254 -14.58 -2.54 -6.11
N PHE A 255 -14.34 -2.42 -4.81
CA PHE A 255 -15.31 -2.77 -3.77
C PHE A 255 -16.66 -2.03 -3.95
N ASN A 256 -16.60 -0.77 -4.35
CA ASN A 256 -17.76 0.00 -4.79
C ASN A 256 -17.37 0.87 -6.01
N PRO A 257 -17.60 0.43 -7.26
CA PRO A 257 -17.21 1.17 -8.47
C PRO A 257 -18.07 2.42 -8.71
N HIS A 258 -19.11 2.64 -7.90
CA HIS A 258 -19.97 3.82 -7.97
C HIS A 258 -19.65 4.86 -6.90
N ALA A 259 -18.70 4.56 -6.01
CA ALA A 259 -18.21 5.44 -4.97
C ALA A 259 -17.52 6.67 -5.55
N GLY A 260 -18.05 7.87 -5.26
CA GLY A 260 -17.29 9.09 -5.51
C GLY A 260 -16.07 9.16 -4.59
N TYR A 261 -14.95 9.69 -5.10
CA TYR A 261 -13.71 9.90 -4.34
C TYR A 261 -13.89 10.98 -3.26
N THR A 262 -14.51 10.60 -2.15
CA THR A 262 -14.83 11.47 -1.01
C THR A 262 -14.36 10.84 0.28
N SER A 263 -14.09 11.68 1.29
CA SER A 263 -13.73 11.20 2.62
C SER A 263 -14.81 10.31 3.24
N HIS A 264 -16.09 10.70 3.07
CA HIS A 264 -17.21 9.95 3.63
C HIS A 264 -17.27 8.52 3.09
N GLU A 265 -17.15 8.37 1.76
CA GLU A 265 -17.25 7.07 1.11
C GLU A 265 -16.07 6.16 1.46
N LEU A 266 -14.84 6.70 1.53
CA LEU A 266 -13.66 5.93 1.93
C LEU A 266 -13.77 5.44 3.38
N ILE A 267 -14.18 6.33 4.30
CA ILE A 267 -14.40 5.98 5.71
C ILE A 267 -15.45 4.86 5.82
N ASN A 268 -16.58 5.00 5.13
CA ASN A 268 -17.65 4.01 5.17
C ASN A 268 -17.20 2.64 4.64
N GLN A 269 -16.47 2.60 3.52
CA GLN A 269 -15.97 1.35 2.95
C GLN A 269 -14.98 0.65 3.89
N ILE A 270 -14.05 1.39 4.49
CA ILE A 270 -13.10 0.83 5.45
C ILE A 270 -13.84 0.32 6.70
N SER A 271 -14.79 1.09 7.25
CA SER A 271 -15.60 0.65 8.39
C SER A 271 -16.35 -0.65 8.08
N HIS A 272 -16.93 -0.75 6.89
CA HIS A 272 -17.63 -1.96 6.45
C HIS A 272 -16.67 -3.15 6.33
N LEU A 273 -15.49 -2.96 5.72
CA LEU A 273 -14.50 -4.02 5.57
C LEU A 273 -13.93 -4.48 6.92
N VAL A 274 -13.68 -3.58 7.86
CA VAL A 274 -13.29 -3.94 9.22
C VAL A 274 -14.40 -4.75 9.90
N ALA A 275 -15.66 -4.32 9.78
CA ALA A 275 -16.79 -5.05 10.36
C ALA A 275 -16.96 -6.46 9.77
N LEU A 276 -16.74 -6.63 8.46
CA LEU A 276 -16.81 -7.91 7.75
C LEU A 276 -15.64 -8.82 8.08
N ALA A 277 -14.42 -8.28 8.07
CA ALA A 277 -13.20 -9.03 8.36
C ALA A 277 -13.13 -9.42 9.84
N ASP A 278 -13.71 -8.59 10.72
CA ASP A 278 -13.68 -8.72 12.17
C ASP A 278 -12.25 -9.03 12.65
N PRO A 279 -11.27 -8.13 12.40
CA PRO A 279 -9.86 -8.45 12.61
C PRO A 279 -9.48 -8.41 14.09
N ASP A 280 -8.57 -9.29 14.49
CA ASP A 280 -7.89 -9.19 15.78
C ASP A 280 -6.79 -8.12 15.69
N TRP A 281 -6.01 -8.13 14.60
CA TRP A 281 -4.94 -7.17 14.31
C TRP A 281 -5.13 -6.52 12.93
N ILE A 282 -4.73 -5.26 12.81
CA ILE A 282 -4.64 -4.57 11.51
C ILE A 282 -3.20 -4.12 11.26
N ALA A 283 -2.62 -4.48 10.11
CA ALA A 283 -1.37 -3.91 9.62
C ALA A 283 -1.66 -2.73 8.68
N VAL A 284 -0.99 -1.60 8.89
CA VAL A 284 -1.26 -0.32 8.20
C VAL A 284 0.01 0.55 8.20
N PRO A 285 0.23 1.50 7.27
CA PRO A 285 1.37 2.39 7.38
C PRO A 285 1.36 3.24 8.65
N ILE A 286 2.55 3.62 9.13
CA ILE A 286 2.72 4.55 10.24
C ILE A 286 2.33 5.98 9.82
N PRO A 287 1.68 6.78 10.67
CA PRO A 287 1.21 8.12 10.30
C PRO A 287 2.33 9.15 10.05
N VAL A 288 3.59 8.78 10.26
CA VAL A 288 4.75 9.66 9.99
C VAL A 288 5.55 9.20 8.76
N ASP A 289 5.04 8.23 7.99
CA ASP A 289 5.60 7.88 6.69
C ASP A 289 5.50 9.09 5.74
N MET A 290 6.58 9.36 5.00
CA MET A 290 6.66 10.55 4.16
C MET A 290 5.77 10.49 2.91
N HIS A 291 5.29 9.30 2.51
CA HIS A 291 4.41 9.18 1.37
C HIS A 291 3.01 9.70 1.72
N PRO A 292 2.45 10.67 0.98
CA PRO A 292 1.14 11.28 1.29
C PRO A 292 0.01 10.28 1.51
N ASP A 293 -0.07 9.26 0.64
CA ASP A 293 -1.09 8.22 0.72
C ASP A 293 -0.85 7.23 1.87
N HIS A 294 0.39 7.03 2.33
CA HIS A 294 0.68 6.17 3.48
C HIS A 294 0.15 6.79 4.76
N CYS A 295 0.52 8.05 5.03
CA CYS A 295 -0.02 8.77 6.17
C CYS A 295 -1.54 8.90 6.12
N ALA A 296 -2.10 9.22 4.94
CA ALA A 296 -3.54 9.36 4.78
C ALA A 296 -4.28 8.04 5.04
N THR A 297 -3.70 6.91 4.65
CA THR A 297 -4.26 5.58 4.92
C THR A 297 -4.44 5.32 6.42
N PHE A 298 -3.43 5.62 7.24
CA PHE A 298 -3.58 5.53 8.71
C PHE A 298 -4.70 6.43 9.21
N THR A 299 -4.76 7.66 8.71
CA THR A 299 -5.77 8.64 9.10
C THR A 299 -7.19 8.17 8.77
N PHE A 300 -7.42 7.66 7.56
CA PHE A 300 -8.70 7.12 7.14
C PHE A 300 -9.08 5.86 7.92
N LEU A 301 -8.13 4.96 8.17
CA LEU A 301 -8.38 3.78 9.02
C LEU A 301 -8.82 4.21 10.42
N LEU A 302 -8.11 5.15 11.06
CA LEU A 302 -8.46 5.61 12.39
C LEU A 302 -9.83 6.29 12.43
N ALA A 303 -10.18 7.08 11.41
CA ALA A 303 -11.51 7.66 11.27
C ALA A 303 -12.60 6.58 11.12
N ALA A 304 -12.34 5.56 10.30
CA ALA A 304 -13.25 4.44 10.08
C ALA A 304 -13.45 3.59 11.34
N LEU A 305 -12.38 3.33 12.11
CA LEU A 305 -12.48 2.62 13.39
C LEU A 305 -13.30 3.41 14.42
N LYS A 306 -13.14 4.72 14.48
CA LYS A 306 -13.96 5.57 15.37
C LYS A 306 -15.42 5.63 14.95
N SER A 307 -15.67 5.74 13.64
CA SER A 307 -17.02 5.69 13.07
C SER A 307 -17.69 4.38 13.43
N LEU A 308 -17.00 3.25 13.19
CA LEU A 308 -17.50 1.92 13.51
C LEU A 308 -17.74 1.73 15.01
N ALA A 309 -16.82 2.16 15.88
CA ALA A 309 -16.97 2.04 17.34
C ALA A 309 -18.19 2.80 17.89
N ALA A 310 -18.61 3.87 17.22
CA ALA A 310 -19.79 4.65 17.59
C ALA A 310 -21.12 3.97 17.20
N GLU A 311 -21.09 3.01 16.27
CA GLU A 311 -22.28 2.26 15.85
C GLU A 311 -22.65 1.17 16.86
N PRO A 312 -23.95 0.84 17.01
CA PRO A 312 -24.40 -0.24 17.89
C PRO A 312 -23.72 -1.58 17.58
N GLY A 313 -22.95 -2.12 18.53
CA GLY A 313 -22.21 -3.37 18.39
C GLY A 313 -20.89 -3.26 17.62
N GLY A 314 -20.56 -2.10 17.06
CA GLY A 314 -19.34 -1.89 16.30
C GLY A 314 -18.07 -1.91 17.17
N ASP A 315 -18.17 -1.53 18.45
CA ASP A 315 -17.02 -1.60 19.38
C ASP A 315 -16.45 -3.02 19.52
N SER A 316 -17.27 -4.07 19.38
CA SER A 316 -16.79 -5.47 19.40
C SER A 316 -15.97 -5.88 18.17
N LYS A 317 -15.97 -5.06 17.11
CA LYS A 317 -15.26 -5.29 15.85
C LYS A 317 -13.93 -4.54 15.76
N ILE A 318 -13.60 -3.75 16.78
CA ILE A 318 -12.36 -2.98 16.82
C ILE A 318 -11.20 -3.91 17.20
N PRO A 319 -10.09 -3.91 16.44
CA PRO A 319 -8.95 -4.79 16.69
C PRO A 319 -8.31 -4.49 18.05
N ASP A 320 -7.53 -5.43 18.56
CA ASP A 320 -6.73 -5.22 19.77
C ASP A 320 -5.47 -4.40 19.46
N ARG A 321 -4.95 -4.50 18.24
CA ARG A 321 -3.66 -3.89 17.83
C ARG A 321 -3.68 -3.32 16.43
N LEU A 322 -3.01 -2.19 16.28
CA LEU A 322 -2.53 -1.68 14.99
C LEU A 322 -1.03 -1.93 14.88
N LEU A 323 -0.62 -2.74 13.90
CA LEU A 323 0.77 -2.99 13.56
C LEU A 323 1.17 -1.98 12.49
N THR A 324 1.73 -0.85 12.93
CA THR A 324 2.09 0.20 11.97
C THR A 324 3.47 -0.04 11.36
N TYR A 325 3.59 0.07 10.04
CA TYR A 325 4.85 -0.19 9.32
C TYR A 325 5.36 1.07 8.61
N LEU A 326 6.68 1.14 8.38
CA LEU A 326 7.32 2.22 7.66
C LEU A 326 7.87 1.71 6.33
N VAL A 327 7.60 2.42 5.23
CA VAL A 327 8.19 2.13 3.92
C VAL A 327 9.10 3.28 3.49
N HIS A 328 8.67 4.53 3.69
CA HIS A 328 9.39 5.71 3.18
C HIS A 328 9.79 6.68 4.31
N ASP A 329 11.08 6.77 4.59
CA ASP A 329 11.65 7.81 5.45
C ASP A 329 13.12 8.12 5.14
N GLY A 330 13.37 9.23 4.45
CA GLY A 330 14.71 9.73 4.13
C GLY A 330 15.69 8.67 3.61
N TRP A 331 16.57 8.22 4.50
CA TRP A 331 17.64 7.24 4.23
C TRP A 331 17.28 5.81 4.66
N TRP A 332 16.15 5.62 5.34
CA TRP A 332 15.60 4.32 5.72
C TRP A 332 14.72 3.79 4.57
N PRO A 333 14.81 2.50 4.22
CA PRO A 333 15.61 1.45 4.87
C PRO A 333 17.09 1.50 4.47
N PRO A 334 18.00 0.95 5.30
CA PRO A 334 19.39 0.77 4.90
C PRO A 334 19.52 0.01 3.58
N PRO A 335 20.46 0.39 2.70
CA PRO A 335 20.57 -0.21 1.38
C PRO A 335 20.87 -1.71 1.47
N PRO A 336 20.52 -2.50 0.43
CA PRO A 336 20.68 -3.97 0.43
C PRO A 336 22.11 -4.44 0.77
N SER A 337 23.12 -3.63 0.45
CA SER A 337 24.53 -3.90 0.74
C SER A 337 24.89 -3.94 2.23
N VAL A 338 24.06 -3.37 3.11
CA VAL A 338 24.21 -3.49 4.57
C VAL A 338 23.53 -4.78 5.00
N PRO A 339 24.25 -5.83 5.46
CA PRO A 339 23.64 -7.10 5.82
C PRO A 339 22.92 -7.05 7.19
N GLY A 340 22.09 -8.05 7.46
CA GLY A 340 21.42 -8.24 8.75
C GLY A 340 19.95 -7.84 8.75
N PRO A 341 19.30 -7.88 9.94
CA PRO A 341 17.92 -7.46 10.09
C PRO A 341 17.74 -5.95 9.84
N LEU A 342 16.52 -5.54 9.50
CA LEU A 342 16.10 -4.15 9.53
C LEU A 342 16.33 -3.56 10.92
N PRO A 343 17.06 -2.43 11.02
CA PRO A 343 17.21 -1.71 12.27
C PRO A 343 15.95 -0.89 12.58
N LEU A 344 15.87 -0.46 13.84
CA LEU A 344 14.93 0.60 14.24
C LEU A 344 15.03 1.81 13.30
N PRO A 345 13.90 2.30 12.77
CA PRO A 345 13.90 3.50 11.95
C PRO A 345 14.11 4.73 12.84
N PRO A 346 14.58 5.85 12.27
CA PRO A 346 14.82 7.07 13.03
C PRO A 346 13.53 7.81 13.41
N VAL A 347 12.38 7.44 12.84
CA VAL A 347 11.08 8.03 13.15
C VAL A 347 10.58 7.60 14.52
N THR A 348 9.89 8.52 15.19
CA THR A 348 9.21 8.24 16.46
C THR A 348 7.72 8.50 16.31
N PHE A 349 6.92 7.58 16.84
CA PHE A 349 5.50 7.76 17.04
C PHE A 349 5.21 7.34 18.49
N PRO A 350 5.18 8.30 19.45
CA PRO A 350 5.19 8.01 20.88
C PRO A 350 4.14 6.99 21.39
N PRO A 351 2.91 6.90 20.83
CA PRO A 351 1.94 5.88 21.21
C PRO A 351 2.36 4.45 20.87
N ALA A 352 3.33 4.27 19.98
CA ALA A 352 3.73 2.99 19.44
C ALA A 352 5.00 2.45 20.10
N ARG A 353 5.08 1.13 20.21
CA ARG A 353 6.28 0.40 20.63
C ARG A 353 6.78 -0.45 19.47
N TRP A 354 8.08 -0.41 19.21
CA TRP A 354 8.66 -1.16 18.11
C TRP A 354 8.86 -2.64 18.46
N TYR A 355 8.47 -3.51 17.53
CA TYR A 355 8.68 -4.94 17.57
C TYR A 355 9.36 -5.43 16.30
N SER A 356 10.07 -6.55 16.42
CA SER A 356 10.67 -7.27 15.29
C SER A 356 9.99 -8.62 15.12
N LEU A 357 9.51 -8.91 13.92
CA LEU A 357 9.03 -10.22 13.51
C LEU A 357 10.16 -10.96 12.79
N PRO A 358 10.82 -11.96 13.40
CA PRO A 358 11.88 -12.73 12.74
C PRO A 358 11.29 -13.57 11.61
N LEU A 359 11.98 -13.62 10.47
CA LEU A 359 11.62 -14.43 9.32
C LEU A 359 12.65 -15.53 9.10
N ASP A 360 12.19 -16.72 8.74
CA ASP A 360 13.08 -17.79 8.27
C ASP A 360 13.44 -17.62 6.78
N ALA A 361 14.37 -18.44 6.28
CA ALA A 361 14.83 -18.34 4.90
C ALA A 361 13.71 -18.55 3.86
N ALA A 362 12.77 -19.47 4.12
CA ALA A 362 11.68 -19.73 3.20
C ALA A 362 10.70 -18.54 3.14
N GLN A 363 10.46 -17.91 4.28
CA GLN A 363 9.62 -16.71 4.38
C GLN A 363 10.24 -15.51 3.67
N ILE A 364 11.56 -15.35 3.77
CA ILE A 364 12.31 -14.32 3.05
C ILE A 364 12.26 -14.58 1.54
N ASP A 365 12.48 -15.82 1.10
CA ASP A 365 12.47 -16.19 -0.31
C ASP A 365 11.09 -15.98 -0.94
N ALA A 366 10.01 -16.40 -0.26
CA ALA A 366 8.65 -16.17 -0.71
C ALA A 366 8.30 -14.67 -0.76
N LYS A 367 8.75 -13.89 0.24
CA LYS A 367 8.59 -12.43 0.25
C LYS A 367 9.31 -11.78 -0.93
N LEU A 368 10.54 -12.18 -1.23
CA LEU A 368 11.28 -11.67 -2.37
C LEU A 368 10.60 -12.05 -3.70
N ALA A 369 10.12 -13.29 -3.84
CA ALA A 369 9.41 -13.73 -5.04
C ALA A 369 8.09 -12.99 -5.26
N ALA A 370 7.36 -12.69 -4.19
CA ALA A 370 6.17 -11.85 -4.24
C ALA A 370 6.49 -10.41 -4.67
N LEU A 371 7.53 -9.81 -4.09
CA LEU A 371 8.01 -8.48 -4.49
C LEU A 371 8.44 -8.43 -5.97
N GLU A 372 9.16 -9.45 -6.44
CA GLU A 372 9.58 -9.56 -7.84
C GLU A 372 8.40 -9.79 -8.81
N SER A 373 7.24 -10.22 -8.31
CA SER A 373 6.00 -10.36 -9.10
C SER A 373 5.30 -9.03 -9.37
N HIS A 374 5.63 -7.98 -8.61
CA HIS A 374 5.26 -6.59 -8.90
C HIS A 374 6.16 -6.04 -10.01
N GLY A 375 6.12 -6.65 -11.20
CA GLY A 375 7.07 -6.42 -12.29
C GLY A 375 7.22 -4.95 -12.69
N THR A 376 6.12 -4.21 -12.76
CA THR A 376 6.14 -2.76 -13.02
C THR A 376 6.94 -1.98 -11.99
N GLN A 377 6.82 -2.35 -10.72
CA GLN A 377 7.49 -1.67 -9.61
C GLN A 377 8.93 -2.19 -9.45
N ALA A 378 9.16 -3.49 -9.57
CA ALA A 378 10.48 -4.11 -9.53
C ALA A 378 11.42 -3.51 -10.60
N ALA A 379 10.91 -3.18 -11.78
CA ALA A 379 11.69 -2.52 -12.84
C ALA A 379 12.28 -1.16 -12.42
N MET A 380 11.71 -0.50 -11.40
CA MET A 380 12.14 0.82 -10.92
C MET A 380 12.67 0.82 -9.49
N MET A 381 12.18 -0.09 -8.66
CA MET A 381 12.28 -0.05 -7.21
C MET A 381 12.96 -1.31 -6.63
N ASP A 382 13.60 -2.15 -7.44
CA ASP A 382 14.31 -3.36 -7.00
C ASP A 382 15.25 -3.12 -5.81
N ARG A 383 15.94 -1.97 -5.78
CA ARG A 383 16.80 -1.59 -4.66
C ARG A 383 16.02 -1.45 -3.35
N LEU A 384 14.81 -0.89 -3.36
CA LEU A 384 13.94 -0.78 -2.18
C LEU A 384 13.41 -2.16 -1.79
N PHE A 385 12.96 -2.95 -2.77
CA PHE A 385 12.41 -4.29 -2.54
C PHE A 385 13.43 -5.18 -1.82
N ARG A 386 14.67 -5.21 -2.32
CA ARG A 386 15.79 -5.92 -1.68
C ARG A 386 16.21 -5.32 -0.33
N ALA A 387 15.96 -4.04 -0.10
CA ALA A 387 16.28 -3.41 1.18
C ALA A 387 15.30 -3.84 2.29
N LEU A 388 14.07 -4.18 1.93
CA LEU A 388 12.99 -4.61 2.84
C LEU A 388 12.78 -6.13 2.89
N ALA A 389 13.32 -6.89 1.92
CA ALA A 389 13.43 -8.34 1.98
C ALA A 389 14.59 -8.76 2.91
N ARG A 390 14.37 -8.65 4.24
CA ARG A 390 15.37 -8.89 5.30
C ARG A 390 14.96 -10.03 6.22
N PRO A 391 15.87 -10.52 7.09
CA PRO A 391 15.56 -11.55 8.11
C PRO A 391 14.54 -11.17 9.18
N ASN A 392 13.94 -9.98 9.11
CA ASN A 392 12.83 -9.57 9.94
C ASN A 392 11.95 -8.55 9.22
N GLU A 393 10.72 -8.44 9.70
CA GLU A 393 9.85 -7.28 9.52
C GLU A 393 9.79 -6.50 10.83
N ILE A 394 9.56 -5.19 10.76
CA ILE A 394 9.46 -4.34 11.95
C ILE A 394 8.14 -3.59 11.96
N PHE A 395 7.52 -3.51 13.14
CA PHE A 395 6.23 -2.86 13.33
C PHE A 395 6.27 -1.98 14.57
N ALA A 396 5.80 -0.74 14.46
CA ALA A 396 5.47 0.08 15.61
C ALA A 396 4.02 -0.24 16.01
N VAL A 397 3.86 -1.04 17.06
CA VAL A 397 2.57 -1.54 17.52
C VAL A 397 1.91 -0.52 18.43
N VAL A 398 0.65 -0.18 18.13
CA VAL A 398 -0.22 0.64 18.95
C VAL A 398 -1.34 -0.23 19.50
N GLU A 399 -1.48 -0.28 20.82
CA GLU A 399 -2.52 -1.06 21.50
C GLU A 399 -3.87 -0.31 21.47
N ARG A 400 -4.99 -1.05 21.54
CA ARG A 400 -6.35 -0.47 21.49
C ARG A 400 -6.61 0.72 22.41
N PRO A 401 -6.23 0.70 23.69
CA PRO A 401 -6.44 1.87 24.56
C PRO A 401 -5.71 3.13 24.08
N ASP A 402 -4.58 2.97 23.39
CA ASP A 402 -3.75 4.08 22.92
C ASP A 402 -4.28 4.63 21.60
N PHE A 403 -4.56 3.79 20.61
CA PHE A 403 -5.12 4.29 19.35
C PHE A 403 -6.55 4.83 19.50
N ALA A 404 -7.33 4.33 20.47
CA ALA A 404 -8.65 4.89 20.77
C ALA A 404 -8.59 6.38 21.17
N ARG A 405 -7.46 6.83 21.75
CA ARG A 405 -7.24 8.22 22.17
C ARG A 405 -6.68 9.11 21.06
N LEU A 406 -6.13 8.52 20.01
CA LEU A 406 -5.63 9.28 18.86
C LEU A 406 -6.76 9.99 18.15
N LYS A 407 -6.41 11.07 17.44
CA LYS A 407 -7.33 11.78 16.57
C LYS A 407 -6.93 11.54 15.12
N PRO A 408 -7.89 11.24 14.22
CA PRO A 408 -7.60 11.14 12.79
C PRO A 408 -6.96 12.45 12.30
N GLY A 409 -5.86 12.33 11.54
CA GLY A 409 -5.12 13.48 11.04
C GLY A 409 -4.19 14.14 12.07
N GLU A 410 -3.97 13.54 13.23
CA GLU A 410 -2.91 13.91 14.17
C GLU A 410 -1.93 12.72 14.35
N PRO A 411 -0.64 12.85 13.95
CA PRO A 411 -0.02 14.02 13.32
C PRO A 411 -0.60 14.31 11.92
N PRO A 412 -0.51 15.57 11.44
CA PRO A 412 -1.02 15.96 10.13
C PRO A 412 -0.26 15.23 9.03
N CYS A 413 -0.92 14.90 7.92
CA CYS A 413 -0.26 14.27 6.77
C CYS A 413 0.31 15.29 5.79
N GLY A 414 1.46 14.99 5.19
CA GLY A 414 2.00 15.72 4.03
C GLY A 414 3.12 16.70 4.36
N PRO A 415 3.24 17.85 3.66
CA PRO A 415 4.29 18.83 3.91
C PRO A 415 4.32 19.30 5.37
N GLU A 416 3.16 19.26 6.04
CA GLU A 416 2.99 19.61 7.46
C GLU A 416 3.70 18.61 8.40
N LEU A 417 3.93 17.36 7.99
CA LEU A 417 4.78 16.41 8.74
C LEU A 417 6.21 16.93 8.93
N ARG A 418 6.71 17.74 7.98
CA ARG A 418 8.09 18.26 8.01
C ARG A 418 8.33 19.31 9.11
N HIS A 419 7.26 19.79 9.76
CA HIS A 419 7.33 20.83 10.78
C HIS A 419 7.21 20.32 12.22
N ALA A 420 7.10 19.00 12.44
CA ALA A 420 7.27 18.44 13.77
C ALA A 420 8.74 18.55 14.16
N GLU A 421 9.11 19.63 14.85
CA GLU A 421 10.44 19.73 15.47
C GLU A 421 10.69 18.48 16.32
N PRO A 422 11.91 17.93 16.31
CA PRO A 422 12.26 16.88 17.24
C PRO A 422 11.94 17.39 18.65
N GLY A 423 11.06 16.66 19.36
CA GLY A 423 10.62 17.03 20.70
C GLY A 423 11.82 17.36 21.61
N PRO A 424 11.63 18.20 22.64
CA PRO A 424 12.71 18.66 23.49
C PRO A 424 13.52 17.47 24.00
N GLN A 425 14.81 17.45 23.66
CA GLN A 425 15.72 16.42 24.16
C GLN A 425 15.67 16.44 25.70
N PRO A 426 15.62 15.28 26.37
CA PRO A 426 15.74 15.26 27.82
C PRO A 426 17.03 15.97 28.19
N ALA A 427 16.91 17.00 29.05
CA ALA A 427 18.05 17.76 29.53
C ALA A 427 19.08 16.77 30.09
N VAL A 428 20.27 16.76 29.49
CA VAL A 428 21.41 16.03 30.02
C VAL A 428 21.67 16.63 31.41
N VAL A 429 21.31 15.88 32.45
CA VAL A 429 21.78 16.16 33.80
C VAL A 429 23.29 15.96 33.73
N GLU A 430 24.04 17.07 33.65
CA GLU A 430 25.50 17.03 33.77
C GLU A 430 25.83 16.46 35.15
N SER A 431 26.30 15.21 35.18
CA SER A 431 26.96 14.66 36.36
C SER A 431 28.14 15.57 36.74
N PRO A 432 28.37 15.84 38.04
CA PRO A 432 29.46 16.70 38.47
C PRO A 432 30.79 16.17 37.94
N ARG A 433 31.56 17.03 37.26
CA ARG A 433 32.90 16.70 36.77
C ARG A 433 33.76 16.21 37.93
N GLN A 434 34.25 14.97 37.85
CA GLN A 434 35.31 14.52 38.75
C GLN A 434 36.59 15.34 38.49
N PRO A 435 37.32 15.77 39.52
CA PRO A 435 38.58 16.48 39.35
C PRO A 435 39.63 15.57 38.73
N ALA A 436 40.43 16.15 37.82
CA ALA A 436 41.51 15.45 37.12
C ALA A 436 42.56 14.90 38.10
N PRO A 437 43.13 13.70 37.86
CA PRO A 437 44.16 13.13 38.70
C PRO A 437 45.46 13.95 38.61
N THR A 438 46.10 14.15 39.76
CA THR A 438 47.38 14.84 39.91
C THR A 438 48.49 14.04 39.21
N PRO A 439 49.34 14.67 38.37
CA PRO A 439 50.43 13.98 37.69
C PRO A 439 51.49 13.48 38.70
N THR A 440 52.07 12.31 38.42
CA THR A 440 53.08 11.72 39.30
C THR A 440 54.46 12.28 39.00
N PRO A 441 55.42 12.25 39.96
CA PRO A 441 56.79 12.74 39.74
C PRO A 441 57.53 12.10 38.55
N ALA A 442 57.08 10.91 38.10
CA ALA A 442 57.66 10.22 36.95
C ALA A 442 57.33 10.88 35.59
N ASP A 443 56.23 11.64 35.51
CA ASP A 443 55.80 12.30 34.27
C ASP A 443 56.60 13.58 33.98
N ALA A 444 57.29 14.14 34.98
CA ALA A 444 58.08 15.38 34.85
C ALA A 444 59.49 15.15 34.27
N GLU A 445 60.08 13.95 34.40
CA GLU A 445 61.42 13.67 33.86
C GLU A 445 61.42 13.28 32.37
N ARG A 446 60.28 12.85 31.82
CA ARG A 446 60.18 12.45 30.40
C ARG A 446 60.17 13.64 29.43
N HIS A 447 59.85 14.85 29.91
CA HIS A 447 59.79 16.07 29.10
C HIS A 447 61.10 16.89 29.06
N ALA A 448 62.14 16.49 29.81
CA ALA A 448 63.41 17.22 29.87
C ALA A 448 64.54 16.64 28.99
N ARG A 449 64.29 15.61 28.16
CA ARG A 449 65.30 15.00 27.27
C ARG A 449 64.99 15.07 25.77
N VAL A 450 64.04 15.91 25.36
CA VAL A 450 63.81 16.26 23.95
C VAL A 450 63.66 17.78 23.82
N ARG A 451 64.76 18.50 24.04
CA ARG A 451 65.05 19.83 23.48
C ARG A 451 66.55 19.94 23.24
#